data_AF-A0A2M7DJY9-F1
#
_entry.id   AF-A0A2M7DJY9-F1
#
_cell.length_a   1.000
_cell.length_b   1.000
_cell.length_c   1.000
_cell.angle_alpha   90.00
_cell.angle_beta   90.00
_cell.angle_gamma   90.00
#
_symmetry.space_group_name_H-M   'P 1'
#
loop_
_entity.id
_entity.type
_entity.pdbx_description
1 polymer ?
#
loop_
_entity_poly.entity_id
_entity_poly.type
_entity_poly.pdbx_seq_one_letter_code
_entity_poly.pdbx_strand_id
1 'polypeptide(L)'
;MKTILCFIVLLYFGWVTSQDKVQVASPVIAAKVPIGKAITIDGITIFFKAVTEDSRCPLGVTCIWAGRAKVIVEVKSKGQEIQKKEIIFGQTIGGEIADNTVYDYGDSSLRAFSIEPYPKYEKITDVTNYTLLVYKEKK
;
A
#
# COMPACT_ATOMS: atom_id res chain seq x y z
N MET A 1 -17.51 -56.74 32.85
CA MET A 1 -17.08 -55.33 32.93
C MET A 1 -15.74 -55.17 32.23
N LYS A 2 -15.63 -54.16 31.34
CA LYS A 2 -14.41 -53.41 30.96
C LYS A 2 -14.00 -53.30 29.49
N THR A 3 -14.48 -54.11 28.54
CA THR A 3 -13.93 -54.05 27.16
C THR A 3 -14.83 -53.45 26.08
N ILE A 4 -16.12 -53.21 26.34
CA ILE A 4 -17.06 -52.71 25.31
C ILE A 4 -17.25 -51.17 25.36
N LEU A 5 -16.71 -50.50 26.38
CA LEU A 5 -16.90 -49.05 26.58
C LEU A 5 -15.83 -48.16 25.89
N CYS A 6 -14.86 -48.72 25.17
CA CYS A 6 -13.76 -47.93 24.59
C CYS A 6 -13.90 -47.61 23.09
N PHE A 7 -14.85 -48.20 22.37
CA PHE A 7 -14.92 -48.02 20.92
C PHE A 7 -15.82 -46.88 20.43
N ILE A 8 -16.63 -46.28 21.31
CA ILE A 8 -17.63 -45.26 20.91
C ILE A 8 -17.11 -43.82 21.11
N VAL A 9 -16.02 -43.62 21.86
CA VAL A 9 -15.46 -42.28 22.14
C VAL A 9 -14.46 -41.82 21.05
N LEU A 10 -13.98 -42.72 20.19
CA LEU A 10 -12.96 -42.43 19.17
C LEU A 10 -13.51 -41.99 17.80
N LEU A 11 -14.85 -41.87 17.65
CA LEU A 11 -15.49 -41.46 16.38
C LEU A 11 -16.03 -40.02 16.35
N TYR A 12 -15.78 -39.22 17.40
CA TYR A 12 -16.24 -37.81 17.48
C TYR A 12 -15.20 -36.75 17.09
N PHE A 13 -13.99 -37.12 16.68
CA PHE A 13 -13.00 -36.16 16.14
C PHE A 13 -13.00 -36.10 14.61
N GLY A 14 -14.15 -36.41 14.00
CA GLY A 14 -14.39 -36.18 12.58
C GLY A 14 -14.72 -34.71 12.32
N TRP A 15 -13.78 -34.01 11.69
CA TRP A 15 -13.99 -32.80 10.89
C TRP A 15 -13.99 -31.46 11.65
N VAL A 16 -12.85 -31.10 12.24
CA VAL A 16 -12.47 -29.67 12.32
C VAL A 16 -11.53 -29.39 11.16
N THR A 17 -12.07 -28.95 10.03
CA THR A 17 -11.26 -28.28 9.00
C THR A 17 -11.33 -26.79 9.29
N SER A 18 -10.32 -26.27 10.01
CA SER A 18 -10.10 -24.83 10.08
C SER A 18 -9.48 -24.38 8.76
N GLN A 19 -10.27 -24.37 7.68
CA GLN A 19 -9.90 -23.56 6.53
C GLN A 19 -10.23 -22.12 6.90
N ASP A 20 -9.27 -21.45 7.53
CA ASP A 20 -9.21 -20.00 7.49
C ASP A 20 -9.12 -19.63 6.02
N LYS A 21 -10.28 -19.35 5.40
CA LYS A 21 -10.33 -18.65 4.13
C LYS A 21 -9.86 -17.24 4.43
N VAL A 22 -8.54 -17.06 4.44
CA VAL A 22 -7.94 -15.74 4.28
C VAL A 22 -8.54 -15.21 2.99
N GLN A 23 -9.48 -14.26 3.12
CA GLN A 23 -9.94 -13.46 2.01
C GLN A 23 -8.72 -12.67 1.56
N VAL A 24 -7.95 -13.24 0.63
CA VAL A 24 -6.92 -12.51 -0.08
C VAL A 24 -7.69 -11.47 -0.87
N ALA A 25 -7.72 -10.24 -0.36
CA ALA A 25 -8.29 -9.10 -1.04
C ALA A 25 -7.76 -9.12 -2.48
N SER A 26 -8.68 -9.13 -3.45
CA SER A 26 -8.35 -9.16 -4.87
C SER A 26 -7.22 -8.14 -5.14
N PRO A 27 -6.16 -8.51 -5.87
CA PRO A 27 -5.03 -7.61 -6.08
C PRO A 27 -5.57 -6.34 -6.73
N VAL A 28 -5.54 -5.24 -5.96
CA VAL A 28 -5.97 -3.96 -6.49
C VAL A 28 -4.97 -3.61 -7.59
N ILE A 29 -5.47 -3.49 -8.83
CA ILE A 29 -4.63 -3.15 -9.98
C ILE A 29 -4.14 -1.71 -9.77
N ALA A 30 -2.92 -1.57 -9.26
CA ALA A 30 -2.30 -0.27 -9.06
C ALA A 30 -1.76 0.25 -10.39
N ALA A 31 -2.19 1.45 -10.76
CA ALA A 31 -1.61 2.20 -11.87
C ALA A 31 -0.22 2.73 -11.46
N LYS A 32 0.71 2.70 -12.42
CA LYS A 32 2.09 3.14 -12.23
C LYS A 32 2.26 4.58 -12.73
N VAL A 33 2.76 5.46 -11.86
CA VAL A 33 3.09 6.86 -12.21
C VAL A 33 4.59 7.05 -12.05
N PRO A 34 5.39 7.05 -13.12
CA PRO A 34 6.82 7.37 -13.02
C PRO A 34 7.04 8.80 -12.53
N ILE A 35 8.14 9.04 -11.83
CA ILE A 35 8.51 10.38 -11.34
C ILE A 35 8.67 11.35 -12.51
N GLY A 36 8.18 12.58 -12.32
CA GLY A 36 8.11 13.61 -13.35
C GLY A 36 7.08 13.35 -14.45
N LYS A 37 6.30 12.27 -14.37
CA LYS A 37 5.24 11.94 -15.32
C LYS A 37 3.86 12.06 -14.68
N ALA A 38 2.85 11.89 -15.53
CA ALA A 38 1.45 11.92 -15.12
C ALA A 38 0.68 10.76 -15.75
N ILE A 39 -0.39 10.37 -15.08
CA ILE A 39 -1.42 9.48 -15.62
C ILE A 39 -2.80 10.09 -15.38
N THR A 40 -3.79 9.62 -16.13
CA THR A 40 -5.18 10.03 -15.95
C THR A 40 -6.02 8.80 -15.61
N ILE A 41 -6.77 8.87 -14.51
CA ILE A 41 -7.72 7.85 -14.06
C ILE A 41 -9.07 8.55 -13.86
N ASP A 42 -10.13 8.08 -14.51
CA ASP A 42 -11.49 8.64 -14.39
C ASP A 42 -11.56 10.16 -14.61
N GLY A 43 -10.76 10.69 -15.54
CA GLY A 43 -10.67 12.12 -15.85
C GLY A 43 -9.86 12.96 -14.85
N ILE A 44 -9.27 12.33 -13.83
CA ILE A 44 -8.39 12.95 -12.83
C ILE A 44 -6.95 12.68 -13.22
N THR A 45 -6.17 13.75 -13.45
CA THR A 45 -4.76 13.65 -13.81
C THR A 45 -3.88 13.77 -12.58
N ILE A 46 -3.04 12.76 -12.35
CA ILE A 46 -2.12 12.68 -11.21
C ILE A 46 -0.70 12.84 -11.72
N PHE A 47 0.03 13.81 -11.18
CA PHE A 47 1.44 14.05 -11.46
C PHE A 47 2.29 13.63 -10.25
N PHE A 48 3.25 12.72 -10.45
CA PHE A 48 4.20 12.37 -9.40
C PHE A 48 5.42 13.29 -9.51
N LYS A 49 5.51 14.30 -8.63
CA LYS A 49 6.43 15.43 -8.80
C LYS A 49 7.81 15.19 -8.22
N ALA A 50 7.87 14.70 -6.99
CA ALA A 50 9.11 14.58 -6.26
C ALA A 50 9.02 13.53 -5.16
N VAL A 51 10.17 12.95 -4.81
CA VAL A 51 10.40 12.28 -3.53
C VAL A 51 11.23 13.25 -2.69
N THR A 52 10.64 13.76 -1.61
CA THR A 52 11.27 14.76 -0.72
C THR A 52 12.02 14.11 0.43
N GLU A 53 11.68 12.86 0.77
CA GLU A 53 12.40 12.04 1.73
C GLU A 53 12.33 10.57 1.29
N ASP A 54 13.45 9.85 1.36
CA ASP A 54 13.44 8.39 1.32
C ASP A 54 14.48 7.85 2.32
N SER A 55 13.97 7.50 3.49
CA SER A 55 14.69 6.89 4.61
C SER A 55 14.13 5.49 4.91
N ARG A 56 13.44 4.86 3.95
CA ARG A 56 12.81 3.56 4.14
C ARG A 56 13.85 2.51 4.52
N CYS A 57 13.54 1.71 5.53
CA CYS A 57 14.41 0.62 5.96
C CYS A 57 14.65 -0.38 4.82
N PRO A 58 15.88 -0.55 4.31
CA PRO A 58 16.13 -1.44 3.17
C PRO A 58 15.72 -2.90 3.44
N LEU A 59 15.35 -3.63 2.40
CA LEU A 59 15.12 -5.07 2.52
C LEU A 59 16.43 -5.77 2.87
N GLY A 60 16.36 -6.73 3.80
CA GLY A 60 17.50 -7.55 4.23
C GLY A 60 18.29 -6.99 5.40
N VAL A 61 17.85 -5.89 6.02
CA VAL A 61 18.48 -5.33 7.23
C VAL A 61 17.50 -5.15 8.37
N THR A 62 18.02 -5.11 9.58
CA THR A 62 17.26 -4.77 10.79
C THR A 62 17.48 -3.31 11.12
N CYS A 63 16.46 -2.47 10.95
CA CYS A 63 16.56 -1.06 11.32
C CYS A 63 16.16 -0.82 12.78
N ILE A 64 16.87 0.11 13.43
CA ILE A 64 16.51 0.61 14.77
C ILE A 64 15.23 1.47 14.70
N TRP A 65 14.99 2.13 13.55
CA TRP A 65 13.83 2.98 13.27
C TRP A 65 13.10 2.47 12.02
N ALA A 66 11.78 2.59 11.96
CA ALA A 66 10.96 2.00 10.88
C ALA A 66 11.23 2.60 9.49
N GLY A 67 11.75 3.84 9.44
CA GLY A 67 11.99 4.57 8.20
C GLY A 67 10.71 5.05 7.51
N ARG A 68 10.85 5.88 6.48
CA ARG A 68 9.71 6.43 5.73
C ARG A 68 10.09 6.94 4.36
N ALA A 69 9.09 7.25 3.54
CA ALA A 69 9.26 8.09 2.37
C ALA A 69 8.21 9.20 2.34
N LYS A 70 8.58 10.36 1.81
CA LYS A 70 7.67 11.47 1.54
C LYS A 70 7.70 11.84 0.08
N VAL A 71 6.52 12.04 -0.48
CA VAL A 71 6.36 12.39 -1.89
C VAL A 71 5.42 13.54 -2.09
N ILE A 72 5.65 14.28 -3.17
CA ILE A 72 4.77 15.33 -3.64
C ILE A 72 4.01 14.84 -4.87
N VAL A 73 2.68 14.95 -4.78
CA VAL A 73 1.75 14.64 -5.85
C VAL A 73 0.95 15.90 -6.18
N GLU A 74 0.79 16.18 -7.47
CA GLU A 74 -0.13 17.22 -7.95
C GLU A 74 -1.31 16.54 -8.64
N VAL A 75 -2.52 17.01 -8.35
CA VAL A 75 -3.74 16.46 -8.93
C VAL A 75 -4.49 17.55 -9.67
N LYS A 76 -4.92 17.24 -10.90
CA LYS A 76 -5.73 18.12 -11.74
C LYS A 76 -7.01 17.40 -12.13
N SER A 77 -8.15 17.96 -11.75
CA SER A 77 -9.48 17.55 -12.20
C SER A 77 -10.11 18.64 -13.06
N LYS A 78 -11.09 18.29 -13.89
CA LYS A 78 -11.73 19.24 -14.82
C LYS A 78 -12.41 20.36 -14.04
N GLY A 79 -12.03 21.60 -14.34
CA GLY A 79 -12.62 22.79 -13.72
C GLY A 79 -12.17 23.07 -12.28
N GLN A 80 -11.17 22.33 -11.77
CA GLN A 80 -10.58 22.58 -10.46
C GLN A 80 -9.13 23.04 -10.61
N GLU A 81 -8.67 23.84 -9.65
CA GLU A 81 -7.27 24.19 -9.53
C GLU A 81 -6.41 22.97 -9.22
N ILE A 82 -5.13 23.04 -9.57
CA ILE A 82 -4.18 21.97 -9.27
C ILE A 82 -3.98 21.90 -7.76
N GLN A 83 -4.27 20.74 -7.18
CA GLN A 83 -4.07 20.48 -5.77
C GLN A 83 -2.72 19.80 -5.56
N LYS A 84 -1.89 20.36 -4.68
CA LYS A 84 -0.63 19.75 -4.25
C LYS A 84 -0.86 19.00 -2.95
N LYS A 85 -0.48 17.72 -2.90
CA LYS A 85 -0.51 16.87 -1.70
C LYS A 85 0.85 16.31 -1.39
N GLU A 86 1.19 16.28 -0.11
CA GLU A 86 2.29 15.47 0.40
C GLU A 86 1.73 14.13 0.89
N ILE A 87 2.33 13.04 0.45
CA ILE A 87 1.96 11.68 0.87
C ILE A 87 3.14 11.07 1.62
N ILE A 88 2.83 10.46 2.76
CA ILE A 88 3.80 9.84 3.65
C ILE A 88 3.60 8.33 3.63
N PHE A 89 4.68 7.58 3.39
CA PHE A 89 4.73 6.13 3.54
C PHE A 89 5.61 5.78 4.73
N GLY A 90 5.09 5.00 5.68
CA GLY A 90 5.83 4.59 6.88
C GLY A 90 5.58 5.49 8.08
N GLN A 91 6.61 5.70 8.91
CA GLN A 91 6.46 6.40 10.18
C GLN A 91 6.17 7.89 10.02
N THR A 92 5.15 8.40 10.71
CA THR A 92 4.88 9.84 10.86
C THR A 92 5.57 10.42 12.10
N ILE A 93 5.84 11.73 12.06
CA ILE A 93 6.35 12.50 13.20
C ILE A 93 5.35 13.60 13.59
N GLY A 94 5.44 14.08 14.83
CA GLY A 94 4.41 14.94 15.46
C GLY A 94 3.80 16.01 14.55
N GLY A 95 2.46 16.02 14.49
CA GLY A 95 1.68 16.94 13.65
C GLY A 95 1.44 16.47 12.22
N GLU A 96 2.16 15.46 11.73
CA GLU A 96 1.89 14.87 10.42
C GLU A 96 0.71 13.90 10.44
N ILE A 97 -0.05 13.90 9.35
CA ILE A 97 -1.22 13.05 9.18
C ILE A 97 -0.85 11.94 8.20
N ALA A 98 -1.06 10.68 8.61
CA ALA A 98 -0.94 9.52 7.74
C ALA A 98 -2.16 9.43 6.82
N ASP A 99 -2.20 10.28 5.79
CA ASP A 99 -3.20 10.22 4.72
C ASP A 99 -2.52 9.89 3.39
N ASN A 100 -2.91 8.75 2.82
CA ASN A 100 -2.44 8.32 1.50
C ASN A 100 -3.46 8.62 0.39
N THR A 101 -4.50 9.40 0.68
CA THR A 101 -5.54 9.78 -0.29
C THR A 101 -5.01 10.85 -1.24
N VAL A 102 -4.82 10.48 -2.50
CA VAL A 102 -4.42 11.39 -3.57
C VAL A 102 -5.59 12.29 -3.95
N TYR A 103 -6.78 11.73 -4.14
CA TYR A 103 -7.97 12.51 -4.53
C TYR A 103 -9.27 11.79 -4.19
N ASP A 104 -10.27 12.53 -3.72
CA ASP A 104 -11.61 12.02 -3.41
C ASP A 104 -12.62 12.46 -4.46
N TYR A 105 -13.47 11.54 -4.92
CA TYR A 105 -14.51 11.83 -5.91
C TYR A 105 -15.68 10.85 -5.83
N GLY A 106 -16.90 11.37 -5.68
CA GLY A 106 -18.10 10.54 -5.56
C GLY A 106 -17.98 9.52 -4.43
N ASP A 107 -18.25 8.26 -4.77
CA ASP A 107 -18.16 7.09 -3.86
C ASP A 107 -16.77 6.42 -3.88
N SER A 108 -15.76 7.08 -4.44
CA SER A 108 -14.43 6.52 -4.68
C SER A 108 -13.32 7.47 -4.24
N SER A 109 -12.12 6.92 -4.05
CA SER A 109 -10.90 7.68 -3.83
C SER A 109 -9.75 7.09 -4.63
N LEU A 110 -8.84 7.95 -5.09
CA LEU A 110 -7.53 7.53 -5.59
C LEU A 110 -6.58 7.57 -4.41
N ARG A 111 -5.96 6.43 -4.09
CA ARG A 111 -5.04 6.28 -2.96
C ARG A 111 -3.67 5.84 -3.44
N ALA A 112 -2.64 6.40 -2.82
CA ALA A 112 -1.28 5.98 -3.02
C ALA A 112 -0.99 4.74 -2.18
N PHE A 113 -0.50 3.68 -2.82
CA PHE A 113 -0.16 2.42 -2.18
C PHE A 113 1.29 2.42 -1.70
N SER A 114 2.23 2.72 -2.58
CA SER A 114 3.66 2.73 -2.30
C SER A 114 4.46 3.46 -3.39
N ILE A 115 5.77 3.57 -3.20
CA ILE A 115 6.71 3.93 -4.27
C ILE A 115 7.70 2.80 -4.54
N GLU A 116 7.95 2.55 -5.81
CA GLU A 116 8.97 1.63 -6.32
C GLU A 116 10.17 2.42 -6.87
N PRO A 117 11.39 1.86 -6.85
CA PRO A 117 11.76 0.63 -6.16
C PRO A 117 11.77 0.82 -4.63
N TYR A 118 11.55 -0.26 -3.89
CA TYR A 118 11.85 -0.30 -2.46
C TYR A 118 13.36 -0.57 -2.27
N PRO A 119 14.06 0.15 -1.36
CA PRO A 119 15.50 0.03 -1.22
C PRO A 119 15.94 -1.39 -0.83
N LYS A 120 17.08 -1.82 -1.36
CA LYS A 120 17.73 -3.12 -1.05
C LYS A 120 19.18 -2.86 -0.66
N TYR A 121 19.67 -3.56 0.36
CA TYR A 121 21.02 -3.34 0.90
C TYR A 121 22.16 -3.62 -0.09
N GLU A 122 22.06 -4.69 -0.88
CA GLU A 122 23.17 -5.19 -1.71
C GLU A 122 23.18 -4.65 -3.15
N LYS A 123 22.14 -3.91 -3.55
CA LYS A 123 22.03 -3.37 -4.90
C LYS A 123 21.94 -1.85 -4.80
N ILE A 124 22.87 -1.15 -5.46
CA ILE A 124 22.69 0.28 -5.76
C ILE A 124 21.40 0.36 -6.56
N THR A 125 20.34 0.67 -5.84
CA THR A 125 19.03 0.87 -6.41
C THR A 125 19.15 2.21 -7.09
N ASP A 126 18.83 2.29 -8.39
CA ASP A 126 18.80 3.57 -9.07
C ASP A 126 17.65 4.40 -8.49
N VAL A 127 17.96 5.09 -7.38
CA VAL A 127 17.06 5.93 -6.59
C VAL A 127 16.61 7.17 -7.37
N THR A 128 16.98 7.31 -8.64
CA THR A 128 16.52 8.41 -9.49
C THR A 128 15.22 8.07 -10.25
N ASN A 129 14.85 6.80 -10.35
CA ASN A 129 13.70 6.33 -11.15
C ASN A 129 12.55 5.82 -10.27
N TYR A 130 11.97 6.70 -9.45
CA TYR A 130 10.81 6.34 -8.65
C TYR A 130 9.54 6.16 -9.49
N THR A 131 8.67 5.25 -9.06
CA THR A 131 7.31 5.06 -9.57
C THR A 131 6.34 5.04 -8.40
N LEU A 132 5.35 5.93 -8.42
CA LEU A 132 4.24 5.92 -7.48
C LEU A 132 3.18 4.92 -7.93
N LEU A 133 2.75 4.05 -7.03
CA LEU A 133 1.65 3.12 -7.25
C LEU A 133 0.36 3.73 -6.72
N VAL A 134 -0.62 3.95 -7.59
CA VAL A 134 -1.92 4.53 -7.23
C VAL A 134 -3.03 3.55 -7.56
N TYR A 135 -3.98 3.39 -6.66
CA TYR A 135 -5.15 2.56 -6.89
C TYR A 135 -6.45 3.30 -6.62
N LYS A 136 -7.53 2.80 -7.20
CA LYS A 136 -8.89 3.25 -6.92
C LYS A 136 -9.46 2.40 -5.77
N GLU A 137 -9.94 3.07 -4.74
CA GLU A 137 -10.67 2.47 -3.63
C GLU A 137 -12.12 2.95 -3.66
N LYS A 138 -13.07 2.03 -3.46
CA LYS A 138 -14.47 2.38 -3.29
C LYS A 138 -14.75 2.57 -1.80
N LYS A 139 -15.43 3.66 -1.44
CA LYS A 139 -15.82 3.99 -0.06
C LYS A 139 -16.99 3.16 0.42
#